data_AF-A0A1A9RN21-F1
#
_entry.id   AF-A0A1A9RN21-F1
#
_cell.length_a   1.000
_cell.length_b   1.000
_cell.length_c   1.000
_cell.angle_alpha   90.00
_cell.angle_beta   90.00
_cell.angle_gamma   90.00
#
_symmetry.space_group_name_H-M   'P 1'
#
loop_
_entity.id
_entity.type
_entity.pdbx_description
1 polymer ?
#
loop_
_entity_poly.entity_id
_entity_poly.type
_entity_poly.pdbx_seq_one_letter_code
_entity_poly.pdbx_strand_id
1 'polypeptide(L)'
;MPIPTINMLKFCRSGEFGGLKLGQTKAHLAAYFPPPDSVYPEEPGAECVIWRYGSIDLIFRRDELTNIYADSFPLGKLDAGSHIAMQPWIFKHPKKLRLAFVIKKLNFHGIDFRKKTFALNTRLLLTSGVELYFENQNTPNNCDANKFVLTAFNLGATPKDWAG
;
A
#
# COMPACT_ATOMS: atom_id res chain seq x y z
N MET A 1 20.97 4.21 -13.92
CA MET A 1 20.55 3.10 -13.03
C MET A 1 19.43 2.32 -13.69
N PRO A 2 19.35 0.98 -13.56
CA PRO A 2 18.22 0.23 -14.09
C PRO A 2 16.91 0.69 -13.40
N ILE A 3 15.83 0.79 -14.17
CA ILE A 3 14.51 1.14 -13.64
C ILE A 3 14.08 0.03 -12.67
N PRO A 4 13.80 0.33 -11.39
CA PRO A 4 13.32 -0.68 -10.45
C PRO A 4 11.99 -1.24 -10.96
N THR A 5 11.84 -2.55 -10.88
CA THR A 5 10.58 -3.23 -11.19
C THR A 5 9.91 -3.67 -9.88
N ILE A 6 8.74 -3.12 -9.61
CA ILE A 6 7.95 -3.46 -8.42
C ILE A 6 6.99 -4.58 -8.76
N ASN A 7 7.06 -5.68 -8.01
CA ASN A 7 6.13 -6.80 -8.15
C ASN A 7 5.15 -6.81 -6.99
N MET A 8 3.89 -6.50 -7.27
CA MET A 8 2.86 -6.37 -6.23
C MET A 8 2.46 -7.70 -5.58
N LEU A 9 2.64 -8.84 -6.27
CA LEU A 9 2.47 -10.15 -5.63
C LEU A 9 3.60 -10.40 -4.61
N LYS A 10 4.84 -10.04 -4.98
CA LYS A 10 6.00 -10.15 -4.08
C LYS A 10 5.88 -9.20 -2.89
N PHE A 11 5.39 -7.98 -3.12
CA PHE A 11 5.05 -7.03 -2.07
C PHE A 11 4.05 -7.62 -1.08
N CYS A 12 2.90 -8.12 -1.55
CA CYS A 12 1.92 -8.74 -0.65
C CYS A 12 2.48 -9.96 0.09
N ARG A 13 3.33 -10.76 -0.56
CA ARG A 13 3.91 -11.98 0.03
C ARG A 13 5.04 -11.72 1.03
N SER A 14 5.86 -10.70 0.83
CA SER A 14 7.13 -10.53 1.57
C SER A 14 7.40 -9.11 2.08
N GLY A 15 6.62 -8.12 1.65
CA GLY A 15 6.84 -6.71 1.95
C GLY A 15 7.89 -6.06 1.05
N GLU A 16 8.57 -6.82 0.18
CA GLU A 16 9.58 -6.27 -0.73
C GLU A 16 8.97 -5.31 -1.75
N PHE A 17 9.51 -4.09 -1.80
CA PHE A 17 9.06 -3.03 -2.69
C PHE A 17 10.26 -2.32 -3.33
N GLY A 18 10.74 -2.84 -4.47
CA GLY A 18 11.83 -2.20 -5.22
C GLY A 18 13.14 -2.02 -4.43
N GLY A 19 13.39 -2.86 -3.43
CA GLY A 19 14.56 -2.75 -2.54
C GLY A 19 14.44 -1.72 -1.42
N LEU A 20 13.30 -1.04 -1.29
CA LEU A 20 13.01 -0.14 -0.18
C LEU A 20 12.85 -0.91 1.14
N LYS A 21 13.31 -0.30 2.22
CA LYS A 21 13.18 -0.76 3.60
C LYS A 21 12.73 0.40 4.47
N LEU A 22 11.81 0.12 5.40
CA LEU A 22 11.44 1.08 6.42
C LEU A 22 12.68 1.45 7.26
N GLY A 23 12.75 2.71 7.71
CA GLY A 23 13.88 3.28 8.45
C GLY A 23 15.02 3.84 7.59
N GLN A 24 14.99 3.65 6.26
CA GLN A 24 15.98 4.27 5.39
C GLN A 24 15.75 5.78 5.26
N THR A 25 16.84 6.57 5.20
CA THR A 25 16.76 8.02 5.06
C THR A 25 16.45 8.48 3.64
N LYS A 26 15.93 9.71 3.47
CA LYS A 26 15.76 10.33 2.14
C LYS A 26 17.07 10.35 1.35
N ALA A 27 18.18 10.71 1.99
CA ALA A 27 19.50 10.74 1.35
C ALA A 27 19.95 9.35 0.86
N HIS A 28 19.71 8.31 1.66
CA HIS A 28 20.03 6.94 1.26
C HIS A 28 19.19 6.48 0.06
N LEU A 29 17.89 6.74 0.06
CA LEU A 29 17.01 6.42 -1.06
C LEU A 29 17.40 7.17 -2.33
N ALA A 30 17.69 8.47 -2.23
CA ALA A 30 18.09 9.29 -3.38
C ALA A 30 19.35 8.78 -4.09
N ALA A 31 20.19 7.99 -3.41
CA ALA A 31 21.40 7.41 -4.00
C ALA A 31 21.14 6.26 -4.98
N TYR A 32 19.98 5.58 -4.91
CA TYR A 32 19.70 4.40 -5.74
C TYR A 32 18.27 4.30 -6.28
N PHE A 33 17.32 5.00 -5.69
CA PHE A 33 15.92 4.99 -6.09
C PHE A 33 15.63 6.18 -7.02
N PRO A 34 14.74 6.03 -8.02
CA PRO A 34 14.41 7.12 -8.93
C PRO A 34 13.81 8.34 -8.21
N PRO A 35 13.93 9.55 -8.76
CA PRO A 35 13.26 10.72 -8.20
C PRO A 35 11.73 10.54 -8.23
N PRO A 36 11.01 11.09 -7.24
CA PRO A 36 9.55 11.07 -7.24
C PRO A 36 8.96 11.99 -8.30
N ASP A 37 7.72 11.73 -8.68
CA ASP A 37 6.96 12.62 -9.56
C ASP A 37 6.58 13.93 -8.85
N SER A 38 6.40 13.89 -7.52
CA SER A 38 6.16 15.08 -6.69
C SER A 38 6.56 14.86 -5.22
N VAL A 39 6.79 15.97 -4.50
CA VAL A 39 7.15 15.99 -3.08
C VAL A 39 6.18 16.92 -2.34
N TYR A 40 5.65 16.48 -1.19
CA TYR A 40 4.73 17.29 -0.37
C TYR A 40 4.94 17.09 1.15
N PRO A 41 4.87 18.13 1.99
CA PRO A 41 4.91 19.54 1.59
C PRO A 41 6.27 19.89 0.98
N GLU A 42 6.32 20.94 0.18
CA GLU A 42 7.57 21.44 -0.42
C GLU A 42 8.47 22.16 0.60
N GLU A 43 7.93 22.46 1.79
CA GLU A 43 8.60 23.19 2.85
C GLU A 43 9.83 22.44 3.39
N PRO A 44 11.02 23.09 3.39
CA PRO A 44 12.20 22.55 4.06
C PRO A 44 11.96 22.36 5.56
N GLY A 45 12.38 21.21 6.10
CA GLY A 45 12.29 20.94 7.54
C GLY A 45 10.94 20.40 8.03
N ALA A 46 9.98 20.14 7.13
CA ALA A 46 8.73 19.49 7.49
C ALA A 46 8.98 18.13 8.18
N GLU A 47 8.31 17.90 9.32
CA GLU A 47 8.47 16.65 10.08
C GLU A 47 7.97 15.43 9.30
N CYS A 48 7.01 15.63 8.40
CA CYS A 48 6.42 14.60 7.54
C CYS A 48 6.53 15.05 6.09
N VAL A 49 7.19 14.24 5.25
CA VAL A 49 7.37 14.50 3.82
C VAL A 49 6.92 13.27 3.03
N ILE A 50 6.19 13.49 1.94
CA ILE A 50 5.68 12.48 1.05
C ILE A 50 6.41 12.59 -0.27
N TRP A 51 6.99 11.49 -0.73
CA TRP A 51 7.47 11.34 -2.11
C TRP A 51 6.45 10.50 -2.87
N ARG A 52 5.83 11.09 -3.90
CA ARG A 52 4.79 10.44 -4.68
C ARG A 52 5.32 9.90 -5.99
N TYR A 53 4.97 8.66 -6.28
CA TYR A 53 5.26 7.93 -7.51
C TYR A 53 3.93 7.43 -8.08
N GLY A 54 3.36 8.18 -9.02
CA GLY A 54 2.03 7.96 -9.55
C GLY A 54 1.00 7.98 -8.43
N SER A 55 0.51 6.80 -8.10
CA SER A 55 -0.53 6.59 -7.11
C SER A 55 -0.01 5.99 -5.79
N ILE A 56 1.31 5.94 -5.60
CA ILE A 56 2.00 5.41 -4.42
C ILE A 56 2.71 6.54 -3.69
N ASP A 57 2.58 6.55 -2.37
CA ASP A 57 3.23 7.49 -1.46
C ASP A 57 4.28 6.78 -0.61
N LEU A 58 5.50 7.31 -0.64
CA LEU A 58 6.54 7.02 0.34
C LEU A 58 6.49 8.11 1.40
N ILE A 59 6.12 7.74 2.63
CA ILE A 59 5.92 8.70 3.73
C ILE A 59 7.14 8.67 4.64
N PHE A 60 7.83 9.80 4.70
CA PHE A 60 8.98 10.03 5.55
C PHE A 60 8.57 10.79 6.80
N ARG A 61 9.05 10.37 7.97
CA ARG A 61 8.94 11.13 9.22
C ARG A 61 10.32 11.30 9.83
N ARG A 62 10.69 12.54 10.19
CA ARG A 62 12.04 12.85 10.70
C ARG A 62 13.15 12.26 9.82
N ASP A 63 12.99 12.39 8.51
CA ASP A 63 13.89 11.90 7.45
C ASP A 63 13.86 10.39 7.15
N GLU A 64 13.16 9.57 7.94
CA GLU A 64 13.11 8.11 7.75
C GLU A 64 11.85 7.65 7.01
N LEU A 65 11.98 6.71 6.08
CA LEU A 65 10.85 6.05 5.42
C LEU A 65 10.05 5.25 6.45
N THR A 66 8.83 5.71 6.74
CA THR A 66 7.95 5.06 7.73
C THR A 66 6.81 4.30 7.11
N ASN A 67 6.36 4.68 5.91
CA ASN A 67 5.27 3.99 5.23
C ASN A 67 5.45 3.94 3.71
N ILE A 68 4.96 2.86 3.12
CA ILE A 68 4.64 2.73 1.69
C ILE A 68 3.13 2.58 1.58
N TYR A 69 2.48 3.56 0.94
CA TYR A 69 1.03 3.73 1.03
C TYR A 69 0.41 3.98 -0.36
N ALA A 70 -0.84 3.58 -0.53
CA ALA A 70 -1.67 3.95 -1.68
C ALA A 70 -3.15 3.85 -1.31
N ASP A 71 -3.98 4.82 -1.71
CA ASP A 71 -5.42 4.88 -1.38
C ASP A 71 -6.34 5.24 -2.55
N SER A 72 -5.81 5.18 -3.76
CA SER A 72 -6.50 5.62 -4.98
C SER A 72 -7.23 4.48 -5.71
N PHE A 73 -7.32 3.28 -5.11
CA PHE A 73 -7.93 2.11 -5.78
C PHE A 73 -9.38 2.33 -6.24
N PRO A 74 -10.26 3.08 -5.55
CA PRO A 74 -11.58 3.38 -6.06
C PRO A 74 -11.58 4.27 -7.31
N LEU A 75 -10.53 5.07 -7.51
CA LEU A 75 -10.45 6.15 -8.49
C LEU A 75 -9.62 5.77 -9.73
N GLY A 76 -8.69 4.82 -9.60
CA GLY A 76 -7.76 4.49 -10.68
C GLY A 76 -7.06 3.16 -10.50
N LYS A 77 -6.39 2.72 -11.58
CA LYS A 77 -5.44 1.61 -11.52
C LYS A 77 -4.23 2.05 -10.70
N LEU A 78 -3.63 1.12 -9.95
CA LEU A 78 -2.34 1.35 -9.32
C LEU A 78 -1.30 1.63 -10.41
N ASP A 79 -0.60 2.76 -10.31
CA ASP A 79 0.54 3.12 -11.15
C ASP A 79 1.67 3.71 -10.28
N ALA A 80 2.91 3.54 -10.72
CA ALA A 80 4.10 3.98 -10.01
C ALA A 80 4.79 5.15 -10.73
N GLY A 81 4.01 5.94 -11.48
CA GLY A 81 4.53 7.07 -12.24
C GLY A 81 5.35 6.66 -13.46
N SER A 82 6.19 7.60 -13.92
CA SER A 82 6.98 7.42 -15.14
C SER A 82 8.34 6.75 -14.90
N HIS A 83 8.78 6.72 -13.64
CA HIS A 83 10.15 6.35 -13.28
C HIS A 83 10.31 4.92 -12.73
N ILE A 84 9.20 4.20 -12.54
CA ILE A 84 9.19 2.86 -11.94
C ILE A 84 8.35 1.91 -12.80
N ALA A 85 8.93 0.75 -13.14
CA ALA A 85 8.19 -0.32 -13.79
C ALA A 85 7.38 -1.11 -12.74
N MET A 86 6.16 -1.53 -13.07
CA MET A 86 5.33 -2.26 -12.12
C MET A 86 4.64 -3.48 -12.74
N GLN A 87 4.64 -4.56 -11.97
CA GLN A 87 3.82 -5.75 -12.17
C GLN A 87 2.64 -5.71 -11.18
N PRO A 88 1.48 -5.16 -11.60
CA PRO A 88 0.38 -4.77 -10.69
C PRO A 88 -0.43 -5.94 -10.11
N TRP A 89 -0.26 -7.18 -10.57
CA TRP A 89 -1.01 -8.36 -10.09
C TRP A 89 -2.54 -8.16 -10.05
N ILE A 90 -3.18 -8.22 -8.88
CA ILE A 90 -4.64 -7.99 -8.73
C ILE A 90 -5.02 -6.52 -8.86
N PHE A 91 -4.10 -5.59 -8.58
CA PHE A 91 -4.33 -4.15 -8.55
C PHE A 91 -4.55 -3.54 -9.95
N LYS A 92 -4.31 -4.32 -11.02
CA LYS A 92 -4.60 -3.92 -12.40
C LYS A 92 -6.09 -3.80 -12.72
N HIS A 93 -6.96 -4.34 -11.86
CA HIS A 93 -8.41 -4.33 -12.07
C HIS A 93 -9.15 -3.82 -10.82
N PRO A 94 -9.11 -2.51 -10.53
CA PRO A 94 -9.63 -1.97 -9.27
C PRO A 94 -11.12 -2.28 -9.01
N LYS A 95 -11.95 -2.29 -10.07
CA LYS A 95 -13.37 -2.69 -10.00
C LYS A 95 -13.60 -4.13 -9.49
N LYS A 96 -12.58 -4.98 -9.47
CA LYS A 96 -12.63 -6.37 -9.00
C LYS A 96 -12.11 -6.54 -7.57
N LEU A 97 -11.54 -5.52 -6.93
CA LEU A 97 -10.91 -5.59 -5.61
C LEU A 97 -11.91 -5.65 -4.45
N ARG A 98 -12.95 -6.49 -4.57
CA ARG A 98 -13.87 -6.81 -3.46
C ARG A 98 -13.19 -7.71 -2.46
N LEU A 99 -13.55 -7.62 -1.18
CA LEU A 99 -12.96 -8.39 -0.08
C LEU A 99 -12.89 -9.90 -0.39
N ALA A 100 -14.01 -10.49 -0.80
CA ALA A 100 -14.07 -11.93 -1.13
C ALA A 100 -13.13 -12.31 -2.28
N PHE A 101 -13.02 -11.45 -3.30
CA PHE A 101 -12.09 -11.68 -4.41
C PHE A 101 -10.64 -11.62 -3.95
N VAL A 102 -10.29 -10.62 -3.14
CA VAL A 102 -8.91 -10.46 -2.63
C VAL A 102 -8.54 -11.63 -1.73
N ILE A 103 -9.40 -12.03 -0.78
CA ILE A 103 -9.17 -13.21 0.08
C ILE A 103 -8.95 -14.47 -0.78
N LYS A 104 -9.79 -14.70 -1.79
CA LYS A 104 -9.62 -15.84 -2.71
C LYS A 104 -8.26 -15.82 -3.40
N LYS A 105 -7.78 -14.64 -3.80
CA LYS A 105 -6.47 -14.47 -4.44
C LYS A 105 -5.31 -14.67 -3.46
N LEU A 106 -5.41 -14.15 -2.24
CA LEU A 106 -4.41 -14.38 -1.19
C LEU A 106 -4.28 -15.88 -0.89
N ASN A 107 -5.40 -16.56 -0.64
CA ASN A 107 -5.43 -18.00 -0.36
C ASN A 107 -4.86 -18.84 -1.51
N PHE A 108 -5.23 -18.52 -2.76
CA PHE A 108 -4.69 -19.21 -3.95
C PHE A 108 -3.16 -19.10 -4.05
N HIS A 109 -2.58 -18.00 -3.57
CA HIS A 109 -1.15 -17.78 -3.56
C HIS A 109 -0.49 -18.12 -2.21
N GLY A 110 -1.20 -18.74 -1.26
CA GLY A 110 -0.66 -19.10 0.06
C GLY A 110 -0.11 -17.88 0.83
N ILE A 111 -0.80 -16.73 0.74
CA ILE A 111 -0.45 -15.53 1.50
C ILE A 111 -1.36 -15.48 2.73
N ASP A 112 -0.77 -15.72 3.89
CA ASP A 112 -1.48 -15.71 5.17
C ASP A 112 -1.80 -14.29 5.63
N PHE A 113 -2.92 -14.14 6.34
CA PHE A 113 -3.36 -12.86 6.86
C PHE A 113 -4.21 -13.01 8.12
N ARG A 114 -4.20 -11.97 8.95
CA ARG A 114 -5.18 -11.76 10.01
C ARG A 114 -6.26 -10.81 9.49
N LYS A 115 -7.53 -11.07 9.85
CA LYS A 115 -8.66 -10.23 9.47
C LYS A 115 -9.28 -9.58 10.69
N LYS A 116 -9.59 -8.28 10.60
CA LYS A 116 -10.45 -7.57 11.55
C LYS A 116 -11.59 -6.88 10.81
N THR A 117 -12.79 -6.99 11.35
CA THR A 117 -13.98 -6.33 10.81
C THR A 117 -14.51 -5.36 11.85
N PHE A 118 -14.76 -4.14 11.39
CA PHE A 118 -15.29 -3.03 12.17
C PHE A 118 -16.65 -2.62 11.57
N ALA A 119 -17.35 -1.69 12.21
CA ALA A 119 -18.68 -1.26 11.77
C ALA A 119 -18.71 -0.73 10.33
N LEU A 120 -17.66 -0.02 9.88
CA LEU A 120 -17.62 0.66 8.58
C LEU A 120 -16.51 0.16 7.64
N ASN A 121 -15.58 -0.65 8.15
CA ASN A 121 -14.43 -1.12 7.38
C ASN A 121 -14.04 -2.55 7.77
N THR A 122 -13.25 -3.19 6.91
CA THR A 122 -12.56 -4.44 7.20
C THR A 122 -11.09 -4.26 6.84
N ARG A 123 -10.19 -4.77 7.67
CA ARG A 123 -8.75 -4.74 7.42
C ARG A 123 -8.20 -6.16 7.35
N LEU A 124 -7.25 -6.37 6.44
CA LEU A 124 -6.44 -7.59 6.38
C LEU A 124 -4.98 -7.22 6.63
N LEU A 125 -4.37 -7.76 7.68
CA LEU A 125 -2.94 -7.65 7.91
C LEU A 125 -2.25 -8.91 7.41
N LEU A 126 -1.49 -8.80 6.32
CA LEU A 126 -0.72 -9.89 5.74
C LEU A 126 0.50 -10.20 6.63
N THR A 127 1.01 -11.43 6.58
CA THR A 127 2.24 -11.81 7.31
C THR A 127 3.48 -11.02 6.89
N SER A 128 3.45 -10.40 5.71
CA SER A 128 4.46 -9.46 5.23
C SER A 128 4.45 -8.10 5.94
N GLY A 129 3.48 -7.84 6.81
CA GLY A 129 3.25 -6.53 7.43
C GLY A 129 2.45 -5.56 6.56
N VAL A 130 2.14 -5.92 5.31
CA VAL A 130 1.25 -5.14 4.45
C VAL A 130 -0.18 -5.23 5.00
N GLU A 131 -0.79 -4.09 5.25
CA GLU A 131 -2.18 -3.97 5.65
C GLU A 131 -3.03 -3.52 4.45
N LEU A 132 -4.15 -4.20 4.24
CA LEU A 132 -5.12 -3.93 3.19
C LEU A 132 -6.41 -3.41 3.82
N TYR A 133 -6.90 -2.27 3.32
CA TYR A 133 -8.03 -1.54 3.86
C TYR A 133 -9.23 -1.69 2.94
N PHE A 134 -10.35 -2.14 3.50
CA PHE A 134 -11.59 -2.29 2.77
C PHE A 134 -12.69 -1.47 3.41
N GLU A 135 -13.40 -0.70 2.61
CA GLU A 135 -14.52 0.12 3.08
C GLU A 135 -15.81 -0.27 2.37
N ASN A 136 -16.93 -0.14 3.09
CA ASN A 136 -18.24 -0.26 2.48
C ASN A 136 -18.64 1.11 1.90
N GLN A 137 -18.62 1.22 0.57
CA GLN A 137 -18.99 2.46 -0.13
C GLN A 137 -20.49 2.82 0.02
N ASN A 138 -21.34 1.91 0.47
CA ASN A 138 -22.79 2.11 0.61
C ASN A 138 -23.28 1.76 2.02
N THR A 139 -23.40 2.83 2.84
CA THR A 139 -24.15 2.98 4.10
C THR A 139 -23.85 2.03 5.29
N PRO A 140 -23.99 2.53 6.55
CA PRO A 140 -23.61 1.81 7.78
C PRO A 140 -24.41 0.53 8.09
N ASN A 141 -25.52 0.27 7.39
CA ASN A 141 -26.53 -0.71 7.82
C ASN A 141 -26.52 -2.01 7.00
N ASN A 142 -25.55 -2.22 6.10
CA ASN A 142 -25.48 -3.44 5.30
C ASN A 142 -24.13 -4.16 5.47
N CYS A 143 -24.13 -5.21 6.29
CA CYS A 143 -22.96 -6.04 6.62
C CYS A 143 -22.55 -7.02 5.49
N ASP A 144 -23.01 -6.83 4.26
CA ASP A 144 -22.64 -7.69 3.13
C ASP A 144 -21.14 -7.54 2.83
N ALA A 145 -20.37 -8.56 3.19
CA ALA A 145 -18.93 -8.65 2.96
C ALA A 145 -18.54 -8.45 1.47
N ASN A 146 -19.47 -8.68 0.53
CA ASN A 146 -19.23 -8.46 -0.90
C ASN A 146 -19.23 -6.98 -1.30
N LYS A 147 -19.73 -6.08 -0.44
CA LYS A 147 -19.74 -4.63 -0.68
C LYS A 147 -18.46 -3.93 -0.27
N PHE A 148 -17.65 -4.57 0.56
CA PHE A 148 -16.33 -4.05 0.94
C PHE A 148 -15.37 -4.12 -0.25
N VAL A 149 -14.87 -2.96 -0.66
CA VAL A 149 -13.89 -2.81 -1.72
C VAL A 149 -12.59 -2.30 -1.15
N LEU A 150 -11.47 -2.75 -1.72
CA LEU A 150 -10.15 -2.29 -1.33
C LEU A 150 -10.04 -0.79 -1.63
N THR A 151 -9.80 0.01 -0.60
CA THR A 151 -9.61 1.47 -0.72
C THR A 151 -8.16 1.84 -0.58
N ALA A 152 -7.38 1.13 0.25
CA ALA A 152 -5.97 1.43 0.45
C ALA A 152 -5.11 0.20 0.80
N PHE A 153 -3.79 0.35 0.69
CA PHE A 153 -2.81 -0.47 1.39
C PHE A 153 -1.82 0.40 2.16
N ASN A 154 -1.20 -0.20 3.18
CA ASN A 154 -0.09 0.38 3.92
C ASN A 154 0.94 -0.69 4.27
N LEU A 155 2.22 -0.46 4.01
CA LEU A 155 3.32 -1.14 4.70
C LEU A 155 3.98 -0.13 5.62
N GLY A 156 3.97 -0.39 6.93
CA GLY A 156 4.56 0.48 7.94
C GLY A 156 4.70 -0.26 9.27
N ALA A 157 4.94 0.49 10.35
CA ALA A 157 4.90 -0.08 11.70
C ALA A 157 3.54 -0.76 11.95
N THR A 158 3.55 -1.97 12.51
CA THR A 158 2.32 -2.70 12.81
C THR A 158 1.45 -1.87 13.75
N PRO A 159 0.20 -1.53 13.35
CA PRO A 159 -0.66 -0.71 14.19
C PRO A 159 -0.97 -1.38 15.54
N LYS A 160 -1.08 -0.58 16.60
CA LYS A 160 -1.31 -1.07 17.98
C LYS A 160 -2.59 -1.90 18.10
N ASP A 161 -3.59 -1.63 17.29
CA ASP A 161 -4.83 -2.40 17.25
C ASP A 161 -4.62 -3.85 16.79
N TRP A 162 -3.45 -4.22 16.24
CA TRP A 162 -3.11 -5.62 15.93
C TRP A 162 -2.30 -6.32 17.02
N ALA A 163 -1.95 -5.63 18.11
CA ALA A 163 -1.38 -6.23 19.30
C ALA A 163 -2.50 -6.92 20.08
N GLY A 164 -2.57 -8.24 19.98
CA GLY A 164 -3.53 -9.11 20.64
C GLY A 164 -3.00 -10.53 20.60
#